data_AF-A0A1A7PPG1-F1
#
_entry.id   AF-A0A1A7PPG1-F1
#
_cell.length_a   1.000
_cell.length_b   1.000
_cell.length_c   1.000
_cell.angle_alpha   90.00
_cell.angle_beta   90.00
_cell.angle_gamma   90.00
#
_symmetry.space_group_name_H-M   'P 1'
#
loop_
_entity.id
_entity.type
_entity.pdbx_description
1 polymer ?
#
loop_
_entity_poly.entity_id
_entity_poly.type
_entity_poly.pdbx_seq_one_letter_code
_entity_poly.pdbx_strand_id
1 'polypeptide(L)'
;MKKLSVFTSMLVALLLSACSQLHFPTASVSESKSVSDPLAKEDAALKAIRETAQRLPSFTYETGQQTATAYFNQQQITFITVKSPKKVENIYLKNGRVAAVNNDQHYYDFSKGNLNNEQLAVEKAAEKWVQKLGYNSADRNISAVRTGDEAKLNYLCIAKIQQVAGTKKVLRTSANSAQSTSRLTASMRLNGNKFYQMDCVLSGDRVAKLSLIAK
;
A
#
# COMPACT_ATOMS: atom_id res chain seq x y z
N MET A 1 20.57 -26.31 -56.66
CA MET A 1 19.45 -27.27 -56.58
C MET A 1 18.21 -26.51 -56.13
N LYS A 2 17.14 -26.54 -56.96
CA LYS A 2 15.85 -25.89 -56.68
C LYS A 2 15.02 -26.76 -55.72
N LYS A 3 14.44 -26.17 -54.67
CA LYS A 3 13.14 -26.59 -54.12
C LYS A 3 12.34 -25.37 -53.71
N LEU A 4 11.10 -25.36 -54.18
CA LEU A 4 10.07 -24.33 -54.11
C LEU A 4 9.14 -24.65 -52.93
N SER A 5 8.64 -23.60 -52.27
CA SER A 5 7.27 -23.42 -51.73
C SER A 5 6.70 -24.43 -50.71
N VAL A 6 6.14 -23.93 -49.60
CA VAL A 6 4.68 -23.69 -49.46
C VAL A 6 4.38 -23.03 -48.10
N PHE A 7 3.54 -22.00 -48.19
CA PHE A 7 2.80 -21.27 -47.15
C PHE A 7 2.14 -22.16 -46.09
N THR A 8 2.01 -21.69 -44.85
CA THR A 8 0.71 -21.35 -44.21
C THR A 8 0.86 -20.89 -42.75
N SER A 9 0.13 -19.80 -42.44
CA SER A 9 -0.71 -19.54 -41.25
C SER A 9 -0.14 -19.88 -39.86
N MET A 10 -0.23 -19.05 -38.83
CA MET A 10 -1.44 -18.36 -38.38
C MET A 10 -1.05 -17.36 -37.28
N LEU A 11 -1.56 -16.14 -37.37
CA LEU A 11 -1.63 -15.21 -36.25
C LEU A 11 -2.42 -15.84 -35.10
N VAL A 12 -1.85 -15.88 -33.89
CA VAL A 12 -2.63 -15.82 -32.66
C VAL A 12 -1.94 -14.85 -31.71
N ALA A 13 -2.34 -13.59 -31.82
CA ALA A 13 -2.16 -12.60 -30.77
C ALA A 13 -3.07 -12.98 -29.60
N LEU A 14 -2.53 -13.65 -28.57
CA LEU A 14 -3.18 -13.76 -27.28
C LEU A 14 -2.87 -12.50 -26.46
N LEU A 15 -3.59 -11.43 -26.79
CA LEU A 15 -3.78 -10.28 -25.91
C LEU A 15 -4.64 -10.73 -24.73
N LEU A 16 -4.00 -11.15 -23.63
CA LEU A 16 -4.65 -11.24 -22.31
C LEU A 16 -4.81 -9.82 -21.75
N SER A 17 -5.70 -9.01 -22.33
CA SER A 17 -6.23 -7.81 -21.69
C SER A 17 -7.40 -8.20 -20.78
N ALA A 18 -7.10 -8.83 -19.65
CA ALA A 18 -8.06 -8.91 -18.55
C ALA A 18 -8.11 -7.52 -17.88
N CYS A 19 -8.81 -6.58 -18.52
CA CYS A 19 -9.33 -5.40 -17.85
C CYS A 19 -10.45 -5.89 -16.92
N SER A 20 -10.09 -6.28 -15.70
CA SER A 20 -11.05 -6.50 -14.62
C SER A 20 -11.76 -5.18 -14.34
N GLN A 21 -12.85 -4.91 -15.04
CA GLN A 21 -13.78 -3.86 -14.67
C GLN A 21 -14.40 -4.28 -13.35
N LEU A 22 -13.87 -3.71 -12.25
CA LEU A 22 -14.52 -3.67 -10.94
C LEU A 22 -15.94 -3.15 -11.13
N HIS A 23 -16.91 -4.07 -11.16
CA HIS A 23 -18.33 -3.80 -11.20
C HIS A 23 -18.79 -3.60 -9.75
N PHE A 24 -19.13 -2.37 -9.39
CA PHE A 24 -19.80 -2.06 -8.14
C PHE A 24 -21.31 -2.20 -8.38
N PRO A 25 -22.08 -2.82 -7.47
CA PRO A 25 -23.51 -3.00 -7.66
C PRO A 25 -24.22 -1.64 -7.75
N THR A 26 -24.87 -1.39 -8.88
CA THR A 26 -25.80 -0.28 -9.09
C THR A 26 -27.16 -0.66 -8.49
N ALA A 27 -27.51 -0.05 -7.36
CA ALA A 27 -28.88 -0.10 -6.85
C ALA A 27 -29.78 0.78 -7.73
N SER A 28 -30.87 0.20 -8.22
CA SER A 28 -31.93 0.84 -8.98
C SER A 28 -32.62 1.95 -8.16
N VAL A 29 -33.01 2.99 -8.88
CA VAL A 29 -33.65 4.23 -8.40
C VAL A 29 -34.91 3.94 -7.58
N SER A 30 -34.91 4.38 -6.32
CA SER A 30 -36.12 4.81 -5.62
C SER A 30 -35.73 5.84 -4.55
N GLU A 31 -36.55 6.87 -4.43
CA GLU A 31 -36.28 8.15 -3.78
C GLU A 31 -35.90 8.07 -2.28
N SER A 32 -35.00 8.98 -1.89
CA SER A 32 -34.85 9.62 -0.57
C SER A 32 -35.02 8.77 0.71
N LYS A 33 -33.91 8.15 1.14
CA LYS A 33 -33.44 8.13 2.54
C LYS A 33 -31.98 7.67 2.56
N SER A 34 -31.04 8.61 2.49
CA SER A 34 -29.61 8.30 2.71
C SER A 34 -29.34 8.18 4.21
N VAL A 35 -29.76 7.06 4.79
CA VAL A 35 -29.14 6.48 5.97
C VAL A 35 -28.92 5.02 5.59
N SER A 36 -27.77 4.73 4.99
CA SER A 36 -27.34 3.37 4.74
C SER A 36 -27.16 2.64 6.07
N ASP A 37 -27.79 1.48 6.17
CA ASP A 37 -27.86 0.54 7.31
C ASP A 37 -26.71 0.61 8.34
N PRO A 38 -27.01 0.64 9.66
CA PRO A 38 -26.00 0.74 10.73
C PRO A 38 -25.20 -0.54 11.01
N LEU A 39 -25.15 -1.49 10.07
CA LEU A 39 -24.32 -2.69 10.15
C LEU A 39 -23.79 -2.99 8.75
N ALA A 40 -22.82 -2.19 8.30
CA ALA A 40 -22.12 -2.40 7.03
C ALA A 40 -21.33 -3.72 7.08
N LYS A 41 -22.01 -4.85 6.81
CA LYS A 41 -21.35 -6.10 6.47
C LYS A 41 -20.57 -5.85 5.20
N GLU A 42 -19.26 -6.08 5.25
CA GLU A 42 -18.42 -6.17 4.06
C GLU A 42 -19.11 -7.07 3.03
N ASP A 43 -19.52 -6.50 1.89
CA ASP A 43 -20.20 -7.28 0.86
C ASP A 43 -19.25 -8.31 0.24
N ALA A 44 -19.80 -9.31 -0.45
CA ALA A 44 -19.01 -10.39 -1.04
C ALA A 44 -17.97 -9.89 -2.06
N ALA A 45 -18.22 -8.76 -2.74
CA ALA A 45 -17.30 -8.20 -3.72
C ALA A 45 -16.09 -7.55 -3.03
N LEU A 46 -16.30 -6.75 -1.99
CA LEU A 46 -15.24 -6.15 -1.17
C LEU A 46 -14.39 -7.22 -0.48
N LYS A 47 -15.04 -8.25 0.06
CA LYS A 47 -14.35 -9.40 0.64
C LYS A 47 -13.46 -10.10 -0.38
N ALA A 48 -13.95 -10.34 -1.60
CA ALA A 48 -13.17 -10.96 -2.67
C ALA A 48 -11.96 -10.10 -3.08
N ILE A 49 -12.13 -8.77 -3.14
CA ILE A 49 -11.02 -7.84 -3.40
C ILE A 49 -9.97 -7.94 -2.31
N ARG A 50 -10.38 -7.90 -1.03
CA ARG A 50 -9.48 -8.03 0.12
C ARG A 50 -8.71 -9.34 0.09
N GLU A 51 -9.40 -10.47 -0.06
CA GLU A 51 -8.78 -11.80 -0.08
C GLU A 51 -7.80 -11.97 -1.24
N THR A 52 -8.12 -11.41 -2.41
CA THR A 52 -7.21 -11.40 -3.57
C THR A 52 -6.00 -10.51 -3.31
N ALA A 53 -6.21 -9.29 -2.79
CA ALA A 53 -5.14 -8.35 -2.49
C ALA A 53 -4.19 -8.88 -1.42
N GLN A 54 -4.69 -9.63 -0.43
CA GLN A 54 -3.88 -10.20 0.66
C GLN A 54 -2.84 -11.23 0.20
N ARG A 55 -2.94 -11.74 -1.04
CA ARG A 55 -1.95 -12.61 -1.67
C ARG A 55 -0.86 -11.84 -2.44
N LEU A 56 -1.04 -10.53 -2.59
CA LEU A 56 -0.10 -9.69 -3.32
C LEU A 56 1.09 -9.30 -2.44
N PRO A 57 2.22 -8.91 -3.06
CA PRO A 57 3.34 -8.34 -2.34
C PRO A 57 2.88 -7.18 -1.47
N SER A 58 3.34 -7.10 -0.21
CA SER A 58 2.91 -6.08 0.75
C SER A 58 4.06 -5.27 1.37
N PHE A 59 3.69 -4.12 1.95
CA PHE A 59 4.51 -3.33 2.87
C PHE A 59 3.73 -3.16 4.17
N THR A 60 4.34 -3.52 5.30
CA THR A 60 3.76 -3.37 6.64
C THR A 60 4.51 -2.30 7.44
N TYR A 61 3.77 -1.32 7.95
CA TYR A 61 4.25 -0.30 8.86
C TYR A 61 3.68 -0.52 10.26
N GLU A 62 4.54 -0.60 11.27
CA GLU A 62 4.17 -0.77 12.68
C GLU A 62 4.61 0.44 13.49
N THR A 63 3.71 0.99 14.31
CA THR A 63 4.01 2.09 15.23
C THR A 63 3.16 2.00 16.49
N GLY A 64 3.83 1.78 17.63
CA GLY A 64 3.14 1.51 18.90
C GLY A 64 2.20 0.32 18.78
N GLN A 65 0.91 0.54 19.02
CA GLN A 65 -0.15 -0.48 18.91
C GLN A 65 -0.87 -0.48 17.55
N GLN A 66 -0.39 0.31 16.58
CA GLN A 66 -1.00 0.42 15.26
C GLN A 66 -0.16 -0.28 14.20
N THR A 67 -0.83 -1.05 13.34
CA THR A 67 -0.24 -1.69 12.17
C THR A 67 -1.00 -1.29 10.93
N ALA A 68 -0.30 -0.87 9.89
CA ALA A 68 -0.88 -0.59 8.58
C ALA A 68 -0.17 -1.42 7.51
N THR A 69 -0.92 -2.19 6.74
CA THR A 69 -0.36 -3.02 5.65
C THR A 69 -0.98 -2.62 4.33
N ALA A 70 -0.14 -2.21 3.38
CA ALA A 70 -0.52 -1.94 1.99
C ALA A 70 -0.15 -3.13 1.09
N TYR A 71 -1.04 -3.46 0.16
CA TYR A 71 -0.89 -4.56 -0.80
C TYR A 71 -0.81 -4.01 -2.22
N PHE A 72 0.14 -4.52 -3.00
CA PHE A 72 0.55 -3.91 -4.25
C PHE A 72 0.31 -4.84 -5.44
N ASN A 73 -0.42 -4.35 -6.44
CA ASN A 73 -0.32 -4.91 -7.77
C ASN A 73 0.72 -4.10 -8.54
N GLN A 74 1.85 -4.70 -8.85
CA GLN A 74 3.03 -4.01 -9.38
C GLN A 74 3.46 -2.86 -8.45
N GLN A 75 3.41 -1.60 -8.92
CA GLN A 75 3.77 -0.41 -8.14
C GLN A 75 2.57 0.35 -7.57
N GLN A 76 1.33 -0.14 -7.78
CA GLN A 76 0.11 0.51 -7.32
C GLN A 76 -0.46 -0.21 -6.11
N ILE A 77 -0.83 0.56 -5.08
CA ILE A 77 -1.58 0.02 -3.94
C ILE A 77 -2.99 -0.31 -4.42
N THR A 78 -3.46 -1.49 -4.05
CA THR A 78 -4.83 -1.98 -4.33
C THR A 78 -5.68 -2.02 -3.08
N PHE A 79 -5.05 -2.29 -1.93
CA PHE A 79 -5.73 -2.44 -0.65
C PHE A 79 -4.81 -2.02 0.49
N ILE A 80 -5.39 -1.39 1.52
CA ILE A 80 -4.71 -1.10 2.79
C ILE A 80 -5.60 -1.61 3.92
N THR A 81 -5.00 -2.28 4.90
CA THR A 81 -5.66 -2.53 6.19
C THR A 81 -4.90 -1.75 7.27
N VAL A 82 -5.62 -1.03 8.11
CA VAL A 82 -5.10 -0.32 9.28
C VAL A 82 -5.76 -0.91 10.51
N LYS A 83 -4.95 -1.43 11.42
CA LYS A 83 -5.38 -2.07 12.65
C LYS A 83 -4.84 -1.30 13.84
N SER A 84 -5.71 -1.04 14.79
CA SER A 84 -5.41 -0.54 16.14
C SER A 84 -6.22 -1.37 17.14
N PRO A 85 -5.94 -1.31 18.45
CA PRO A 85 -6.66 -2.13 19.44
C PRO A 85 -8.17 -1.95 19.45
N LYS A 86 -8.67 -0.81 18.95
CA LYS A 86 -10.08 -0.43 18.99
C LYS A 86 -10.74 -0.30 17.62
N LYS A 87 -9.96 -0.36 16.54
CA LYS A 87 -10.46 -0.05 15.19
C LYS A 87 -9.73 -0.84 14.13
N VAL A 88 -10.50 -1.40 13.20
CA VAL A 88 -10.01 -1.88 11.90
C VAL A 88 -10.59 -1.00 10.79
N GLU A 89 -9.72 -0.60 9.88
CA GLU A 89 -10.10 0.17 8.70
C GLU A 89 -9.51 -0.48 7.45
N ASN A 90 -10.37 -0.70 6.46
CA ASN A 90 -10.05 -1.30 5.18
C ASN A 90 -10.24 -0.23 4.10
N ILE A 91 -9.16 0.10 3.42
CA ILE A 91 -9.13 1.13 2.37
C ILE A 91 -8.94 0.42 1.03
N TYR A 92 -9.89 0.61 0.14
CA TYR A 92 -9.90 0.03 -1.20
C TYR A 92 -9.45 1.07 -2.21
N LEU A 93 -8.51 0.68 -3.08
CA LEU A 93 -7.97 1.58 -4.10
C LEU A 93 -8.26 1.07 -5.50
N LYS A 94 -8.55 2.01 -6.40
CA LYS A 94 -8.67 1.78 -7.84
C LYS A 94 -7.71 2.72 -8.56
N ASN A 95 -6.79 2.18 -9.35
CA ASN A 95 -5.76 2.94 -10.07
C ASN A 95 -4.93 3.85 -9.14
N GLY A 96 -4.63 3.38 -7.92
CA GLY A 96 -3.87 4.13 -6.92
C GLY A 96 -4.62 5.27 -6.21
N ARG A 97 -5.92 5.45 -6.47
CA ARG A 97 -6.79 6.42 -5.77
C ARG A 97 -7.73 5.70 -4.82
N VAL A 98 -8.10 6.36 -3.72
CA VAL A 98 -9.07 5.82 -2.76
C VAL A 98 -10.43 5.70 -3.46
N ALA A 99 -10.99 4.50 -3.46
CA ALA A 99 -12.30 4.22 -4.06
C ALA A 99 -13.37 4.00 -2.98
N ALA A 100 -12.99 3.35 -1.88
CA ALA A 100 -13.88 3.16 -0.75
C ALA A 100 -13.10 2.97 0.56
N VAL A 101 -13.77 3.25 1.68
CA VAL A 101 -13.29 2.97 3.03
C VAL A 101 -14.37 2.21 3.79
N ASN A 102 -14.01 1.06 4.35
CA ASN A 102 -14.86 0.32 5.28
C ASN A 102 -14.20 0.38 6.67
N ASN A 103 -14.89 0.93 7.65
CA ASN A 103 -14.49 0.86 9.05
C ASN A 103 -15.59 0.18 9.87
N ASP A 104 -15.31 -0.12 11.15
CA ASP A 104 -16.23 -0.86 12.03
C ASP A 104 -17.63 -0.22 12.19
N GLN A 105 -17.83 1.02 11.73
CA GLN A 105 -19.08 1.77 11.87
C GLN A 105 -19.78 2.02 10.53
N HIS A 106 -19.03 2.33 9.47
CA HIS A 106 -19.57 2.81 8.21
C HIS A 106 -18.75 2.36 7.00
N TYR A 107 -19.46 2.17 5.89
CA TYR A 107 -18.88 2.03 4.56
C TYR A 107 -19.04 3.35 3.79
N TYR A 108 -17.94 3.89 3.31
CA TYR A 108 -17.87 5.10 2.50
C TYR A 108 -17.46 4.72 1.07
N ASP A 109 -18.35 4.95 0.11
CA ASP A 109 -18.11 4.77 -1.32
C ASP A 109 -17.85 6.14 -1.97
N PHE A 110 -16.67 6.32 -2.55
CA PHE A 110 -16.26 7.56 -3.20
C PHE A 110 -16.39 7.50 -4.73
N SER A 111 -16.88 6.39 -5.29
CA SER A 111 -16.98 6.19 -6.74
C SER A 111 -18.07 7.03 -7.42
N LYS A 112 -19.03 7.57 -6.66
CA LYS A 112 -20.26 8.18 -7.20
C LYS A 112 -20.21 9.69 -7.44
N GLY A 113 -19.14 10.38 -7.00
CA GLY A 113 -19.03 11.84 -7.08
C GLY A 113 -20.05 12.56 -6.18
N ASN A 114 -19.74 13.78 -5.73
CA ASN A 114 -20.44 14.55 -4.68
C ASN A 114 -20.28 13.96 -3.27
N LEU A 115 -19.16 14.32 -2.63
CA LEU A 115 -18.87 13.96 -1.24
C LEU A 115 -19.40 15.05 -0.30
N ASN A 116 -20.06 14.62 0.77
CA ASN A 116 -20.32 15.52 1.90
C ASN A 116 -19.03 15.78 2.70
N ASN A 117 -19.09 16.70 3.68
CA ASN A 117 -17.91 17.08 4.47
C ASN A 117 -17.30 15.90 5.25
N GLU A 118 -18.12 14.95 5.71
CA GLU A 118 -17.66 13.77 6.42
C GLU A 118 -16.91 12.82 5.47
N GLN A 119 -17.53 12.48 4.33
CA GLN A 119 -16.93 11.66 3.28
C GLN A 119 -15.60 12.25 2.80
N LEU A 120 -15.54 13.57 2.58
CA LEU A 120 -14.30 14.25 2.19
C LEU A 120 -13.21 14.14 3.26
N ALA A 121 -13.58 14.20 4.55
CA ALA A 121 -12.63 14.04 5.64
C ALA A 121 -12.08 12.60 5.72
N VAL A 122 -12.95 11.60 5.52
CA VAL A 122 -12.57 10.18 5.49
C VAL A 122 -11.66 9.88 4.29
N GLU A 123 -12.02 10.37 3.10
CA GLU A 123 -11.20 10.21 1.89
C GLU A 123 -9.81 10.81 2.09
N LYS A 124 -9.71 12.06 2.57
CA LYS A 124 -8.42 12.71 2.85
C LYS A 124 -7.60 11.98 3.91
N ALA A 125 -8.23 11.39 4.92
CA ALA A 125 -7.54 10.57 5.92
C ALA A 125 -6.97 9.29 5.29
N ALA A 126 -7.74 8.63 4.42
CA ALA A 126 -7.30 7.47 3.66
C ALA A 126 -6.17 7.81 2.67
N GLU A 127 -6.23 8.95 1.99
CA GLU A 127 -5.16 9.41 1.10
C GLU A 127 -3.83 9.60 1.82
N LYS A 128 -3.84 10.06 3.08
CA LYS A 128 -2.61 10.13 3.90
C LYS A 128 -1.99 8.76 4.10
N TRP A 129 -2.79 7.69 4.20
CA TRP A 129 -2.27 6.32 4.25
C TRP A 129 -1.65 5.91 2.92
N VAL A 130 -2.28 6.23 1.80
CA VAL A 130 -1.73 6.00 0.45
C VAL A 130 -0.37 6.67 0.29
N GLN A 131 -0.25 7.93 0.71
CA GLN A 131 1.01 8.69 0.66
C GLN A 131 2.10 8.08 1.54
N LYS A 132 1.76 7.64 2.76
CA LYS A 132 2.72 7.05 3.70
C LYS A 132 3.20 5.67 3.24
N LEU A 133 2.31 4.85 2.71
CA LEU A 133 2.59 3.44 2.43
C LEU A 133 3.03 3.18 0.99
N GLY A 134 2.81 4.12 0.06
CA GLY A 134 3.14 3.95 -1.35
C GLY A 134 4.63 3.88 -1.66
N TYR A 135 4.94 3.70 -2.95
CA TYR A 135 6.31 3.77 -3.45
C TYR A 135 6.85 5.20 -3.31
N ASN A 136 8.07 5.34 -2.77
CA ASN A 136 8.83 6.59 -2.78
C ASN A 136 9.83 6.61 -3.94
N SER A 137 10.63 7.68 -4.03
CA SER A 137 11.64 7.82 -5.08
C SER A 137 12.76 6.77 -4.98
N ALA A 138 13.12 6.33 -3.77
CA ALA A 138 14.15 5.31 -3.58
C ALA A 138 13.67 3.94 -4.10
N ASP A 139 12.42 3.55 -3.81
CA ASP A 139 11.83 2.30 -4.29
C ASP A 139 11.79 2.25 -5.83
N ARG A 140 11.52 3.40 -6.48
CA ARG A 140 11.40 3.48 -7.95
C ARG A 140 12.75 3.45 -8.67
N ASN A 141 13.82 3.91 -8.02
CA ASN A 141 15.14 4.11 -8.65
C ASN A 141 16.20 3.14 -8.13
N ILE A 142 15.81 2.12 -7.36
CA ILE A 142 16.75 1.19 -6.73
C ILE A 142 17.63 0.46 -7.75
N SER A 143 17.11 0.15 -8.94
CA SER A 143 17.87 -0.48 -10.03
C SER A 143 19.02 0.39 -10.56
N ALA A 144 18.95 1.71 -10.37
CA ALA A 144 20.01 2.64 -10.74
C ALA A 144 21.09 2.80 -9.63
N VAL A 145 20.84 2.28 -8.42
CA VAL A 145 21.76 2.40 -7.29
C VAL A 145 22.89 1.37 -7.42
N ARG A 146 24.08 1.83 -7.81
CA ARG A 146 25.29 1.01 -7.95
C ARG A 146 26.14 1.01 -6.67
N THR A 147 25.54 0.62 -5.55
CA THR A 147 26.25 0.48 -4.27
C THR A 147 26.15 -0.94 -3.74
N GLY A 148 26.99 -1.30 -2.76
CA GLY A 148 26.90 -2.59 -2.09
C GLY A 148 25.55 -2.79 -1.37
N ASP A 149 25.16 -4.05 -1.15
CA ASP A 149 23.81 -4.39 -0.67
C ASP A 149 23.49 -3.78 0.71
N GLU A 150 24.48 -3.64 1.59
CA GLU A 150 24.31 -2.94 2.87
C GLU A 150 23.99 -1.45 2.68
N ALA A 151 24.59 -0.79 1.70
CA ALA A 151 24.32 0.61 1.40
C ALA A 151 22.93 0.77 0.78
N LYS A 152 22.50 -0.16 -0.07
CA LYS A 152 21.13 -0.23 -0.59
C LYS A 152 20.11 -0.42 0.52
N LEU A 153 20.35 -1.35 1.44
CA LEU A 153 19.51 -1.57 2.63
C LEU A 153 19.34 -0.28 3.41
N ASN A 154 20.45 0.38 3.74
CA ASN A 154 20.44 1.64 4.45
C ASN A 154 19.66 2.73 3.71
N TYR A 155 19.86 2.86 2.39
CA TYR A 155 19.18 3.85 1.56
C TYR A 155 17.66 3.64 1.53
N LEU A 156 17.22 2.41 1.24
CA LEU A 156 15.80 2.06 1.18
C LEU A 156 15.10 2.27 2.52
N CYS A 157 15.71 1.80 3.61
CA CYS A 157 15.13 1.94 4.95
C CYS A 157 14.98 3.42 5.35
N ILE A 158 16.01 4.25 5.12
CA ILE A 158 15.94 5.67 5.49
C ILE A 158 14.92 6.43 4.65
N ALA A 159 14.89 6.20 3.34
CA ALA A 159 13.89 6.83 2.48
C ALA A 159 12.46 6.43 2.91
N LYS A 160 12.24 5.16 3.27
CA LYS A 160 10.94 4.71 3.78
C LYS A 160 10.58 5.34 5.12
N ILE A 161 11.54 5.46 6.04
CA ILE A 161 11.34 6.15 7.33
C ILE A 161 10.93 7.60 7.12
N GLN A 162 11.66 8.32 6.26
CA GLN A 162 11.38 9.72 5.94
C GLN A 162 9.95 9.89 5.40
N GLN A 163 9.50 8.98 4.55
CA GLN A 163 8.14 8.94 4.02
C GLN A 163 7.10 8.68 5.12
N VAL A 164 7.21 7.58 5.89
CA VAL A 164 6.16 7.22 6.86
C VAL A 164 6.10 8.16 8.05
N ALA A 165 7.25 8.69 8.48
CA ALA A 165 7.36 9.62 9.60
C ALA A 165 7.18 11.09 9.19
N GLY A 166 7.06 11.37 7.88
CA GLY A 166 6.88 12.73 7.35
C GLY A 166 8.02 13.68 7.71
N THR A 167 9.26 13.19 7.71
CA THR A 167 10.44 13.97 8.10
C THR A 167 11.58 13.84 7.11
N LYS A 168 12.34 14.92 6.93
CA LYS A 168 13.60 14.89 6.18
C LYS A 168 14.79 14.48 7.04
N LYS A 169 14.72 14.70 8.36
CA LYS A 169 15.85 14.48 9.28
C LYS A 169 15.70 13.16 10.04
N VAL A 170 16.54 12.19 9.68
CA VAL A 170 16.67 10.91 10.39
C VAL A 170 18.09 10.82 10.93
N LEU A 171 18.23 10.93 12.26
CA LEU A 171 19.52 10.78 12.93
C LEU A 171 19.59 9.39 13.53
N ARG A 172 20.61 8.62 13.15
CA ARG A 172 20.85 7.29 13.70
C ARG A 172 21.89 7.38 14.81
N THR A 173 21.63 6.74 15.94
CA THR A 173 22.65 6.58 16.99
C THR A 173 23.50 5.36 16.65
N SER A 174 24.83 5.51 16.74
CA SER A 174 25.89 4.74 16.06
C SER A 174 26.02 3.23 16.34
N ALA A 175 25.06 2.57 16.98
CA ALA A 175 25.03 1.11 17.10
C ALA A 175 24.18 0.51 15.95
N ASN A 176 24.73 0.49 14.74
CA ASN A 176 24.15 -0.27 13.64
C ASN A 176 24.50 -1.76 13.84
N SER A 177 23.50 -2.62 13.96
CA SER A 177 23.66 -4.03 13.59
C SER A 177 22.83 -4.26 12.34
N ALA A 178 23.42 -4.05 11.16
CA ALA A 178 22.91 -4.71 9.98
C ALA A 178 23.15 -6.21 10.23
N GLN A 179 22.14 -6.90 10.76
CA GLN A 179 22.24 -8.32 11.07
C GLN A 179 22.32 -9.16 9.78
N SER A 180 22.03 -8.54 8.63
CA SER A 180 22.09 -9.11 7.27
C SER A 180 22.01 -8.01 6.21
N THR A 181 22.08 -8.38 4.93
CA THR A 181 21.83 -7.49 3.78
C THR A 181 20.34 -7.17 3.56
N SER A 182 19.42 -7.82 4.29
CA SER A 182 17.97 -7.66 4.13
C SER A 182 17.26 -7.13 5.37
N ARG A 183 17.94 -6.98 6.51
CA ARG A 183 17.34 -6.48 7.76
C ARG A 183 18.25 -5.51 8.49
N LEU A 184 17.72 -4.35 8.80
CA LEU A 184 18.39 -3.30 9.57
C LEU A 184 17.61 -3.01 10.84
N THR A 185 18.26 -3.18 11.99
CA THR A 185 17.74 -2.75 13.29
C THR A 185 18.60 -1.61 13.82
N ALA A 186 17.99 -0.54 14.29
CA ALA A 186 18.73 0.57 14.88
C ALA A 186 17.92 1.35 15.91
N SER A 187 18.63 2.00 16.84
CA SER A 187 18.07 3.12 17.60
C SER A 187 18.20 4.40 16.78
N MET A 188 17.13 5.18 16.71
CA MET A 188 17.10 6.41 15.92
C MET A 188 16.33 7.53 16.59
N ARG A 189 16.66 8.74 16.16
CA ARG A 189 16.07 9.97 16.61
C ARG A 189 15.35 10.63 15.42
N LEU A 190 14.05 10.82 15.56
CA LEU A 190 13.19 11.44 14.55
C LEU A 190 12.64 12.77 15.09
N ASN A 191 12.66 13.83 14.27
CA ASN A 191 12.05 15.13 14.60
C ASN A 191 12.45 15.73 15.97
N GLY A 192 13.74 15.77 16.30
CA GLY A 192 14.20 16.28 17.59
C GLY A 192 14.24 15.17 18.64
N ASN A 193 13.82 15.38 19.88
CA ASN A 193 14.21 14.57 21.05
C ASN A 193 13.57 13.17 21.18
N LYS A 194 12.78 12.70 20.21
CA LYS A 194 12.09 11.41 20.31
C LYS A 194 12.98 10.29 19.79
N PHE A 195 13.17 9.28 20.63
CA PHE A 195 13.93 8.08 20.31
C PHE A 195 13.00 6.93 19.92
N TYR A 196 13.39 6.18 18.91
CA TYR A 196 12.66 5.04 18.39
C TYR A 196 13.60 3.85 18.25
N GLN A 197 13.07 2.67 18.55
CA GLN A 197 13.63 1.42 18.06
C GLN A 197 13.05 1.16 16.67
N MET A 198 13.93 0.96 15.70
CA MET A 198 13.58 0.68 14.32
C MET A 198 13.96 -0.74 13.95
N ASP A 199 13.07 -1.38 13.18
CA ASP A 199 13.29 -2.66 12.51
C ASP A 199 12.78 -2.56 11.07
N CYS A 200 13.69 -2.59 10.11
CA CYS A 200 13.40 -2.47 8.69
C CYS A 200 13.82 -3.75 7.97
N VAL A 201 12.92 -4.33 7.18
CA VAL A 201 13.13 -5.58 6.47
C VAL A 201 12.83 -5.37 4.99
N LEU A 202 13.74 -5.86 4.14
CA LEU A 202 13.58 -5.89 2.70
C LEU A 202 13.02 -7.23 2.21
N SER A 203 12.34 -7.18 1.07
CA SER A 203 12.01 -8.35 0.25
C SER A 203 12.39 -8.05 -1.19
N GLY A 204 13.56 -8.54 -1.62
CA GLY A 204 14.18 -8.06 -2.86
C GLY A 204 14.56 -6.59 -2.73
N ASP A 205 14.29 -5.80 -3.76
CA ASP A 205 14.71 -4.39 -3.86
C ASP A 205 13.76 -3.38 -3.18
N ARG A 206 12.99 -3.80 -2.17
CA ARG A 206 11.98 -2.94 -1.53
C ARG A 206 11.80 -3.25 -0.05
N VAL A 207 11.35 -2.24 0.70
CA VAL A 207 10.97 -2.41 2.12
C VAL A 207 9.65 -3.16 2.23
N ALA A 208 9.66 -4.33 2.86
CA ALA A 208 8.48 -5.15 3.12
C ALA A 208 7.92 -4.92 4.53
N LYS A 209 8.77 -4.56 5.50
CA LYS A 209 8.36 -4.21 6.85
C LYS A 209 9.18 -3.05 7.39
N LEU A 210 8.52 -2.14 8.09
CA LEU A 210 9.16 -1.09 8.89
C LEU A 210 8.41 -0.95 10.22
N SER A 211 9.11 -1.17 11.33
CA SER A 211 8.62 -0.90 12.67
C SER A 211 9.32 0.31 13.26
N LEU A 212 8.56 1.24 13.84
CA LEU A 212 9.05 2.42 14.57
C LEU A 212 8.35 2.49 15.92
N ILE A 213 8.98 1.92 16.94
CA ILE A 213 8.46 1.86 18.31
C ILE A 213 9.17 2.91 19.14
N ALA A 214 8.41 3.85 19.72
CA ALA A 214 8.99 4.85 20.63
C ALA A 214 9.63 4.14 21.83
N LYS A 215 10.82 4.61 22.24
CA LYS A 215 11.48 4.19 23.47
C LYS A 215 10.96 4.97 24.67
#